data_AF-A0A535ZYA4-F1
#
_entry.id   AF-A0A535ZYA4-F1
#
_cell.length_a   1.000
_cell.length_b   1.000
_cell.length_c   1.000
_cell.angle_alpha   90.00
_cell.angle_beta   90.00
_cell.angle_gamma   90.00
#
_symmetry.space_group_name_H-M   'P 1'
#
loop_
_entity.id
_entity.type
_entity.pdbx_description
1 polymer ?
#
loop_
_entity_poly.entity_id
_entity_poly.type
_entity_poly.pdbx_seq_one_letter_code
_entity_poly.pdbx_strand_id
1 'polypeptide(L)' 'MSGATRIIVYTGKGGVGKTSVAAATALRCAERGQRTLVISTDIAHSLADSFDVSLGGEPTVIAENLWGQESDVYY' A
#
# COMPACT_ATOMS: atom_id res chain seq x y z
N MET A 1 0.33 21.45 13.57
CA MET A 1 0.67 21.71 12.16
C MET A 1 0.18 20.52 11.34
N SER A 2 -0.79 20.73 10.45
CA SER A 2 -1.16 19.72 9.46
C SER A 2 -0.02 19.63 8.45
N GLY A 3 0.94 18.73 8.67
CA GLY A 3 2.01 18.49 7.71
C GLY A 3 1.42 18.06 6.37
N ALA A 4 1.97 18.56 5.26
CA ALA A 4 1.52 18.17 3.93
C ALA A 4 1.66 16.66 3.74
N THR A 5 0.63 16.02 3.17
CA THR A 5 0.67 14.59 2.84
C THR A 5 1.76 14.34 1.79
N ARG A 6 2.68 13.42 2.09
CA ARG A 6 3.70 12.98 1.14
C ARG A 6 3.14 11.85 0.29
N ILE A 7 3.23 11.99 -1.03
CA ILE A 7 2.81 10.96 -2.00
C ILE A 7 4.06 10.37 -2.66
N ILE A 8 4.16 9.04 -2.69
CA ILE A 8 5.22 8.30 -3.36
C ILE A 8 4.56 7.37 -4.38
N VAL A 9 4.97 7.46 -5.65
CA VAL A 9 4.41 6.66 -6.74
C VAL A 9 5.46 5.68 -7.24
N TYR A 10 5.13 4.40 -7.22
CA TYR A 10 5.97 3.34 -7.79
C TYR A 10 5.42 2.94 -9.16
N THR A 11 6.21 3.20 -10.21
CA THR A 11 5.87 2.87 -11.60
C THR A 11 6.99 2.08 -12.27
N GLY A 12 6.67 1.35 -13.33
CA GLY A 12 7.58 0.45 -14.02
C GLY A 12 6.87 -0.75 -14.65
N LYS A 13 7.61 -1.52 -15.45
CA LYS A 13 7.10 -2.70 -16.16
C LYS A 13 6.56 -3.79 -15.21
N GLY A 14 5.83 -4.77 -15.74
CA GLY A 14 5.42 -5.95 -14.99
C GLY A 14 6.64 -6.73 -14.46
N GLY A 15 6.53 -7.30 -13.26
CA GLY A 15 7.58 -8.17 -12.69
C GLY A 15 8.82 -7.48 -12.09
N VAL A 16 8.94 -6.15 -12.14
CA VAL A 16 10.12 -5.43 -11.61
C VAL A 16 10.11 -5.21 -10.08
N GLY A 17 9.11 -5.73 -9.37
CA GLY A 17 9.04 -5.66 -7.90
C GLY A 17 8.38 -4.41 -7.30
N LYS A 18 7.57 -3.68 -8.07
CA LYS A 18 6.89 -2.44 -7.62
C LYS A 18 6.11 -2.63 -6.32
N THR A 19 5.25 -3.66 -6.28
CA THR A 19 4.39 -3.96 -5.13
C THR A 19 5.22 -4.27 -3.90
N SER A 20 6.27 -5.09 -4.04
CA SER A 20 7.16 -5.44 -2.93
C SER A 20 7.86 -4.21 -2.35
N VAL A 21 8.37 -3.32 -3.21
CA VAL A 21 9.03 -2.09 -2.75
C VAL A 21 8.03 -1.12 -2.12
N ALA A 22 6.83 -1.00 -2.67
CA ALA A 22 5.76 -0.18 -2.10
C ALA A 22 5.34 -0.68 -0.71
N ALA A 23 5.11 -1.98 -0.57
CA ALA A 23 4.77 -2.63 0.70
C ALA A 23 5.87 -2.44 1.75
N ALA A 24 7.13 -2.72 1.40
CA ALA A 24 8.26 -2.55 2.30
C ALA A 24 8.46 -1.09 2.72
N THR A 25 8.27 -0.15 1.80
CA THR A 25 8.39 1.28 2.11
C THR A 25 7.28 1.74 3.05
N ALA A 26 6.04 1.29 2.80
CA ALA A 26 4.89 1.62 3.63
C ALA A 26 5.05 1.10 5.05
N LEU A 27 5.46 -0.16 5.21
CA LEU A 27 5.78 -0.76 6.50
C LEU A 27 6.87 0.04 7.22
N ARG A 28 7.95 0.37 6.51
CA ARG A 28 9.06 1.13 7.11
C ARG A 28 8.65 2.55 7.54
N CYS A 29 7.73 3.20 6.83
CA CYS A 29 7.17 4.48 7.22
C CYS A 29 6.32 4.35 8.50
N ALA A 30 5.45 3.33 8.55
CA ALA A 30 4.62 3.04 9.72
C ALA A 30 5.44 2.75 10.98
N GLU A 31 6.48 1.91 10.87
CA GLU A 31 7.45 1.64 11.96
C GLU A 31 8.14 2.90 12.49
N ARG A 32 8.24 3.95 11.67
CA ARG A 32 8.84 5.24 12.04
C ARG A 32 7.82 6.21 12.62
N GLY A 33 6.61 5.74 12.94
CA GLY A 33 5.53 6.51 13.53
C GLY A 33 4.74 7.37 12.54
N GLN A 34 4.90 7.12 11.23
CA GLN A 34 4.13 7.84 10.21
C GLN A 34 2.82 7.11 9.94
N ARG A 35 1.69 7.81 9.98
CA ARG A 35 0.42 7.28 9.47
C ARG A 35 0.55 7.06 7.96
N THR A 36 0.48 5.81 7.53
CA THR A 36 0.86 5.40 6.18
C THR A 36 -0.27 4.60 5.54
N LEU A 37 -0.70 5.02 4.34
CA LEU A 37 -1.61 4.28 3.48
C LEU A 37 -0.84 3.80 2.24
N VAL A 38 -0.91 2.50 1.95
CA VAL A 38 -0.42 1.93 0.70
C VAL A 38 -1.59 1.48 -0.15
N ILE A 39 -1.58 1.88 -1.42
CA ILE A 39 -2.66 1.62 -2.37
C ILE A 39 -2.07 0.89 -3.57
N SER A 40 -2.68 -0.23 -3.95
CA SER A 40 -2.45 -0.84 -5.26
C SER A 40 -3.60 -0.50 -6.19
N THR A 41 -3.26 0.00 -7.38
CA THR A 41 -4.21 0.18 -8.49
C THR A 41 -4.05 -0.94 -9.54
N ASP A 42 -3.25 -1.97 -9.24
CA ASP A 42 -3.07 -3.13 -10.11
C ASP A 42 -4.23 -4.12 -9.91
N ILE A 43 -4.67 -4.75 -10.99
CA ILE A 43 -5.70 -5.81 -10.97
C ILE A 43 -5.13 -7.09 -10.35
N ALA A 44 -3.81 -7.27 -10.41
CA ALA A 44 -3.15 -8.34 -9.68
C ALA A 44 -3.17 -7.98 -8.19
N HIS A 45 -3.94 -8.73 -7.37
CA HIS A 45 -4.08 -8.69 -5.90
C HIS A 45 -2.78 -8.93 -5.10
N SER A 46 -1.67 -8.46 -5.66
CA SER A 46 -0.31 -8.68 -5.22
C SER A 46 0.05 -7.93 -3.93
N LEU A 47 -0.72 -6.89 -3.54
CA LEU A 47 -0.47 -6.15 -2.31
C LEU A 47 -1.06 -6.92 -1.12
N ALA A 48 -2.27 -7.45 -1.26
CA ALA A 48 -2.88 -8.38 -0.33
C ALA A 48 -1.94 -9.57 -0.06
N ASP A 49 -1.43 -10.19 -1.13
CA ASP A 49 -0.46 -11.30 -1.05
C ASP A 49 0.85 -10.91 -0.33
N SER A 50 1.34 -9.68 -0.55
CA SER A 50 2.59 -9.20 0.06
C SER A 50 2.50 -9.06 1.59
N PHE A 51 1.28 -8.86 2.11
CA PHE A 51 1.03 -8.67 3.53
C PHE A 51 0.33 -9.87 4.20
N ASP A 52 -0.06 -10.89 3.44
CA ASP A 52 -0.85 -12.03 3.90
C ASP A 52 -2.17 -11.61 4.58
N VAL A 53 -2.87 -10.65 3.96
CA VAL A 53 -4.15 -10.10 4.44
C VAL A 53 -5.13 -9.92 3.29
N SER A 54 -6.43 -9.94 3.56
CA SER A 54 -7.44 -9.55 2.58
C SER A 54 -7.55 -8.03 2.48
N LEU A 55 -7.47 -7.49 1.26
CA LEU A 55 -7.69 -6.07 0.97
C LEU A 55 -8.82 -5.91 -0.05
N GLY A 56 -9.49 -4.76 -0.01
CA GLY A 56 -10.51 -4.37 -0.97
C GLY A 56 -10.53 -2.86 -1.17
N GLY A 57 -11.64 -2.36 -1.71
CA GLY A 57 -11.80 -0.95 -2.08
C GLY A 57 -11.74 0.05 -0.93
N GLU A 58 -11.80 -0.40 0.32
CA GLU A 58 -11.73 0.44 1.52
C GLU A 58 -10.40 0.24 2.27
N PRO A 59 -9.79 1.31 2.82
CA PRO A 59 -8.59 1.20 3.65
C PRO A 59 -8.77 0.24 4.83
N THR A 60 -7.95 -0.80 4.87
CA THR A 60 -7.97 -1.84 5.90
C THR A 60 -6.67 -1.78 6.71
N VAL A 61 -6.77 -1.92 8.04
CA VAL A 61 -5.60 -1.93 8.93
C VAL A 61 -4.76 -3.17 8.64
N ILE A 62 -3.46 -2.98 8.39
CA ILE A 62 -2.48 -4.06 8.25
C ILE A 62 -1.64 -4.19 9.53
N ALA A 63 -1.19 -3.06 10.06
CA ALA A 63 -0.36 -2.98 11.27
C ALA A 63 -0.55 -1.62 11.96
N GLU A 64 0.14 -1.42 13.09
CA GLU A 64 0.15 -0.10 13.74
C GLU A 64 0.62 0.98 12.76
N ASN A 65 -0.18 2.04 12.61
CA ASN A 65 0.06 3.13 11.66
C ASN A 65 0.11 2.75 10.16
N LEU A 66 -0.30 1.54 9.78
CA LEU A 66 -0.31 1.07 8.40
C LEU A 66 -1.70 0.59 7.95
N TRP A 67 -2.16 1.16 6.85
CA TRP A 67 -3.36 0.75 6.14
C TRP A 67 -3.04 0.35 4.70
N GLY A 68 -3.76 -0.63 4.17
CA GLY A 68 -3.70 -1.06 2.79
C GLY A 68 -5.04 -0.93 2.08
N GLN A 69 -5.01 -0.73 0.78
CA GLN A 69 -6.19 -0.69 -0.09
C GLN A 69 -5.84 -1.25 -1.46
N GLU A 70 -6.75 -2.03 -2.04
CA GLU A 70 -6.67 -2.45 -3.44
C GLU A 70 -7.92 -1.98 -4.16
N SER A 71 -7.76 -1.34 -5.32
CA SER A 71 -8.90 -0.95 -6.13
C SER A 71 -9.56 -2.18 -6.75
N ASP A 72 -10.81 -2.44 -6.40
CA ASP A 72 -11.65 -3.37 -7.14
C ASP A 72 -12.12 -2.64 -8.42
N VAL A 73 -11.59 -3.04 -9.58
CA VAL A 73 -11.90 -2.40 -10.87
C VAL A 73 -13.27 -2.85 -11.41
N TYR A 74 -13.92 -3.80 -10.74
CA TYR A 74 -15.22 -4.35 -11.13
C TYR A 74 -16.41 -3.73 -10.39
N TYR A 75 -16.19 -2.71 -9.55
CA TYR A 75 -17.23 -1.89 -8.91
C TYR A 75 -16.94 -0.38 -9.00
#